data_AF-A0A932UJV2-F1
#
_entry.id   AF-A0A932UJV2-F1
#
_cell.length_a   1.000
_cell.length_b   1.000
_cell.length_c   1.000
_cell.angle_alpha   90.00
_cell.angle_beta   90.00
_cell.angle_gamma   90.00
#
_symmetry.space_group_name_H-M   'P 1'
#
loop_
_entity.id
_entity.type
_entity.pdbx_description
1 polymer ?
#
loop_
_entity_poly.entity_id
_entity_poly.type
_entity_poly.pdbx_seq_one_letter_code
_entity_poly.pdbx_strand_id
1 'polypeptide(L)'
;MFYTASPQRLTMTRPYVPRPVPLRALVLSLAALAVPVAAVFAFPQEVQEDQGMMIWMTSLVPAFLLAYYRGLRGVAVALAAGMAVLSLTQVVVLALGIPGPNWALLLAVIAVYVGVCIGVAVFAQILHRERQVAEAMALTDALTGIPNRRHAETVLDTQFGGAVRGRSLAVVLFDLDYFKKVNDRHGHEAGDEALRAFARVLARNTRRMDLSARFGGEEFVSMLADSTVEEGIVFAERVRHELAQHQFSWGSLTASAGVASYQDGMGSWELLIAAADRALYAAKGAGRNRVMAADHAGARLSAPTRAAPAEAAPATPSPVPGGESVLVVDDDPDAGRAVARILERMGYRVQQEDDPIEVIRRYEGGWRPHLLVSDVVMPQMSGLTLVDHLTGLDPDIRVVYMSGYVQRPVSWAGFPGKVVAFLEKPAEMHELLSTVRSVLDRHAT
;
A
#
# COMPACT_ATOMS: atom_id res chain seq x y z
N MET A 1 -25.66 40.60 -8.98
CA MET A 1 -25.05 40.47 -7.63
C MET A 1 -24.07 39.30 -7.72
N PHE A 2 -22.83 39.60 -8.10
CA PHE A 2 -21.80 38.60 -8.41
C PHE A 2 -21.11 38.17 -7.11
N TYR A 3 -21.22 36.89 -6.75
CA TYR A 3 -20.46 36.30 -5.66
C TYR A 3 -19.23 35.61 -6.24
N THR A 4 -18.10 36.31 -6.25
CA THR A 4 -16.79 35.78 -6.64
C THR A 4 -16.23 34.95 -5.48
N ALA A 5 -16.43 33.63 -5.51
CA ALA A 5 -15.74 32.73 -4.59
C ALA A 5 -14.25 32.63 -4.99
N SER A 6 -13.38 33.14 -4.13
CA SER A 6 -11.93 33.12 -4.31
C SER A 6 -11.37 31.68 -4.23
N PRO A 7 -10.33 31.33 -5.01
CA PRO A 7 -9.69 30.03 -4.92
C PRO A 7 -8.86 29.99 -3.62
N GLN A 8 -9.31 29.22 -2.63
CA GLN A 8 -8.52 28.96 -1.43
C GLN A 8 -7.27 28.16 -1.81
N ARG A 9 -6.12 28.85 -1.73
CA ARG A 9 -4.80 28.23 -1.80
C ARG A 9 -4.69 27.16 -0.71
N LEU A 10 -4.37 25.94 -1.13
CA LEU A 10 -3.91 24.86 -0.26
C LEU A 10 -2.56 25.26 0.38
N THR A 11 -2.63 26.06 1.45
CA THR A 11 -1.52 26.21 2.40
C THR A 11 -1.88 25.43 3.66
N MET A 12 -1.69 24.11 3.60
CA MET A 12 -1.66 23.26 4.80
C MET A 12 -0.24 22.71 5.01
N THR A 13 0.71 23.60 5.27
CA THR A 13 1.80 23.25 6.18
C THR A 13 1.23 23.41 7.59
N ARG A 14 1.00 22.29 8.30
CA ARG A 14 0.76 22.37 9.76
C ARG A 14 1.88 23.25 10.35
N PRO A 15 1.58 24.22 11.23
CA PRO A 15 2.64 24.95 11.91
C PRO A 15 3.52 23.92 12.61
N TYR A 16 4.82 23.98 12.34
CA TYR A 16 5.81 23.12 12.97
C TYR A 16 5.70 23.30 14.49
N VAL A 17 5.12 22.31 15.17
CA VAL A 17 5.09 22.29 16.64
C VAL A 17 6.41 21.68 17.09
N PRO A 18 7.35 22.46 17.65
CA PRO A 18 8.62 21.93 18.10
C PRO A 18 8.38 20.88 19.18
N ARG A 19 9.04 19.71 19.06
CA ARG A 19 8.98 18.68 20.11
C ARG A 19 9.51 19.26 21.43
N PRO A 20 8.83 19.02 22.56
CA PRO A 20 9.32 19.47 23.85
C PRO A 20 10.65 18.77 24.18
N VAL A 21 11.61 19.56 24.65
CA VAL A 21 12.92 19.04 25.08
C VAL A 21 12.73 18.39 26.46
N PRO A 22 13.14 17.12 26.65
CA PRO A 22 12.90 16.44 27.92
C PRO A 22 13.78 17.04 29.03
N LEU A 23 13.27 17.07 30.26
CA LEU A 23 13.94 17.65 31.44
C LEU A 23 15.36 17.10 31.64
N ARG A 24 15.57 15.80 31.42
CA ARG A 24 16.89 15.15 31.48
C ARG A 24 17.93 15.79 30.55
N ALA A 25 17.52 16.25 29.37
CA ALA A 25 18.42 16.88 28.42
C ALA A 25 18.81 18.29 28.86
N LEU A 26 17.90 19.02 29.52
CA LEU A 26 18.19 20.32 30.13
C LEU A 26 19.18 20.19 31.30
N VAL A 27 18.98 19.19 32.18
CA VAL A 27 19.90 18.89 33.29
C VAL A 27 21.29 18.54 32.78
N LEU A 28 21.39 17.64 31.77
CA LEU A 28 22.66 17.30 31.12
C LEU A 28 23.35 18.51 30.48
N SER A 29 22.57 19.41 29.87
CA SER A 29 23.10 20.64 29.26
C SER A 29 23.68 21.60 30.30
N LEU A 30 22.98 21.77 31.43
CA LEU A 30 23.46 22.58 32.57
C LEU A 30 24.73 21.99 33.18
N ALA A 31 24.76 20.67 33.39
CA ALA A 31 25.92 19.98 33.92
C ALA A 31 27.14 20.12 32.98
N ALA A 32 26.94 19.94 31.68
CA ALA A 32 28.02 20.08 30.69
C ALA A 32 28.59 21.51 30.63
N LEU A 33 27.75 22.54 30.81
CA LEU A 33 28.19 23.94 30.81
C LEU A 33 28.89 24.34 32.13
N ALA A 34 28.64 23.63 33.23
CA ALA A 34 29.27 23.87 34.52
C ALA A 34 30.71 23.35 34.60
N VAL A 35 31.05 22.28 33.84
CA VAL A 35 32.39 21.68 33.78
C VAL A 35 33.51 22.68 33.45
N PRO A 36 33.44 23.48 32.37
CA PRO A 36 34.50 24.42 32.02
C PRO A 36 34.60 25.57 33.03
N VAL A 37 33.47 26.03 33.54
CA VAL A 37 33.45 27.08 34.57
C VAL A 37 34.14 26.58 35.86
N ALA A 38 33.79 25.39 36.33
CA ALA A 38 34.41 24.81 37.53
C ALA A 38 35.91 24.56 37.36
N ALA A 39 36.34 24.10 36.18
CA ALA A 39 37.75 23.86 35.88
C ALA A 39 38.60 25.14 35.94
N VAL A 40 38.09 26.28 35.45
CA VAL A 40 38.77 27.57 35.53
C VAL A 40 39.09 27.98 36.97
N PHE A 41 38.18 27.69 37.91
CA PHE A 41 38.38 28.03 39.32
C PHE A 41 39.23 27.00 40.08
N ALA A 42 39.11 25.72 39.74
CA ALA A 42 39.81 24.63 40.43
C ALA A 42 41.26 24.47 39.97
N PHE A 43 41.56 24.72 38.68
CA PHE A 43 42.85 24.46 38.05
C PHE A 43 43.32 25.64 37.16
N PRO A 44 43.54 26.84 37.74
CA PRO A 44 43.78 28.06 36.96
C PRO A 44 45.07 28.03 36.12
N GLN A 45 46.13 27.34 36.57
CA GLN A 45 47.39 27.24 35.82
C GLN A 45 47.30 26.29 34.62
N GLU A 46 46.66 25.14 34.79
CA GLU A 46 46.49 24.10 33.75
C GLU A 46 45.50 24.53 32.66
N VAL A 47 44.52 25.36 33.01
CA VAL A 47 43.55 25.96 32.07
C VAL A 47 44.14 27.14 31.29
N GLN A 48 45.13 27.84 31.86
CA GLN A 48 45.88 28.92 31.19
C GLN A 48 46.99 28.39 30.27
N GLU A 49 47.50 27.19 30.56
CA GLU A 49 48.37 26.46 29.64
C GLU A 49 47.56 25.81 28.50
N ASP A 50 48.27 25.38 27.46
CA ASP A 50 47.76 24.89 26.16
C ASP A 50 46.76 23.70 26.22
N GLN A 51 46.57 23.15 27.42
CA GLN A 51 45.74 21.98 27.73
C GLN A 51 44.28 22.33 28.05
N GLY A 52 43.95 23.61 28.33
CA GLY A 52 42.60 24.04 28.74
C GLY A 52 41.50 23.94 27.67
N MET A 53 41.85 23.81 26.38
CA MET A 53 40.88 23.84 25.27
C MET A 53 39.94 22.63 25.23
N MET A 54 40.36 21.46 25.72
CA MET A 54 39.50 20.26 25.74
C MET A 54 38.28 20.44 26.64
N ILE A 55 38.43 21.17 27.73
CA ILE A 55 37.37 21.33 28.72
C ILE A 55 36.23 22.18 28.13
N TRP A 56 36.56 23.18 27.30
CA TRP A 56 35.59 24.05 26.65
C TRP A 56 34.73 23.35 25.59
N MET A 57 35.16 22.20 25.05
CA MET A 57 34.37 21.39 24.12
C MET A 57 33.03 20.92 24.72
N THR A 58 32.98 20.71 26.04
CA THR A 58 31.75 20.33 26.74
C THR A 58 30.64 21.39 26.62
N SER A 59 30.99 22.64 26.30
CA SER A 59 30.05 23.73 26.03
C SER A 59 29.24 23.55 24.73
N LEU A 60 29.63 22.64 23.84
CA LEU A 60 28.89 22.29 22.62
C LEU A 60 27.78 21.25 22.87
N VAL A 61 27.84 20.52 23.99
CA VAL A 61 26.85 19.49 24.36
C VAL A 61 25.42 20.04 24.47
N PRO A 62 25.17 21.23 25.07
CA PRO A 62 23.84 21.85 25.08
C PRO A 62 23.27 22.08 23.67
N ALA A 63 24.08 22.64 22.76
CA ALA A 63 23.66 22.91 21.38
C ALA A 63 23.35 21.60 20.64
N PHE A 64 24.16 20.56 20.84
CA PHE A 64 23.94 19.24 20.27
C PHE A 64 22.63 18.61 20.76
N LEU A 65 22.42 18.56 22.08
CA LEU A 65 21.22 17.97 22.68
C LEU A 65 19.96 18.72 22.23
N LEU A 66 20.02 20.05 22.16
CA LEU A 66 18.91 20.87 21.70
C LEU A 66 18.55 20.58 20.24
N ALA A 67 19.56 20.49 19.36
CA ALA A 67 19.37 20.15 17.95
C ALA A 67 18.80 18.74 17.78
N TYR A 68 19.31 17.78 18.53
CA TYR A 68 18.86 16.38 18.50
C TYR A 68 17.39 16.25 18.91
N TYR A 69 17.01 16.81 20.06
CA TYR A 69 15.65 16.69 20.59
C TYR A 69 14.62 17.52 19.82
N ARG A 70 15.04 18.62 19.18
CA ARG A 70 14.19 19.35 18.24
C ARG A 70 14.08 18.68 16.87
N GLY A 71 14.67 17.52 16.65
CA GLY A 71 14.56 16.79 15.38
C GLY A 71 15.39 17.39 14.25
N LEU A 72 16.30 18.31 14.54
CA LEU A 72 17.26 18.88 13.59
C LEU A 72 18.42 17.89 13.39
N ARG A 73 18.11 16.69 12.88
CA ARG A 73 19.06 15.57 12.78
C ARG A 73 20.36 15.94 12.06
N GLY A 74 20.30 16.75 11.00
CA GLY A 74 21.48 17.24 10.30
C GLY A 74 22.37 18.12 11.17
N VAL A 75 21.79 19.04 11.95
CA VAL A 75 22.53 19.91 12.87
C VAL A 75 23.15 19.11 14.01
N ALA A 76 22.43 18.12 14.55
CA ALA A 76 22.95 17.25 15.60
C ALA A 76 24.14 16.41 15.11
N VAL A 77 24.05 15.80 13.94
CA VAL A 77 25.15 15.02 13.34
C VAL A 77 26.37 15.90 13.07
N ALA A 78 26.15 17.11 12.54
CA ALA A 78 27.22 18.07 12.30
C ALA A 78 27.96 18.46 13.60
N LEU A 79 27.21 18.81 14.65
CA LEU A 79 27.76 19.13 15.97
C LEU A 79 28.56 17.97 16.58
N ALA A 80 28.05 16.73 16.47
CA ALA A 80 28.76 15.54 16.97
C ALA A 80 30.07 15.29 16.21
N ALA A 81 30.05 15.39 14.89
CA ALA A 81 31.24 15.24 14.07
C ALA A 81 32.30 16.31 14.40
N GLY A 82 31.88 17.55 14.66
CA GLY A 82 32.78 18.61 15.08
C GLY A 82 33.43 18.41 16.42
N MET A 83 32.65 17.99 17.40
CA MET A 83 33.19 17.63 18.71
C MET A 83 34.27 16.54 18.57
N ALA A 84 34.05 15.53 17.70
CA ALA A 84 35.03 14.48 17.43
C ALA A 84 36.29 15.00 16.71
N VAL A 85 36.14 15.82 15.67
CA VAL A 85 37.28 16.40 14.92
C VAL A 85 38.12 17.31 15.82
N LEU A 86 37.49 18.22 16.55
CA LEU A 86 38.20 19.14 17.45
C LEU A 86 38.90 18.37 18.58
N SER A 87 38.26 17.33 19.12
CA SER A 87 38.90 16.44 20.10
C SER A 87 40.11 15.72 19.52
N LEU A 88 40.01 15.19 18.29
CA LEU A 88 41.10 14.48 17.61
C LEU A 88 42.25 15.42 17.25
N THR A 89 41.96 16.60 16.70
CA THR A 89 42.96 17.62 16.40
C THR A 89 43.73 18.00 17.66
N GLN A 90 43.05 18.17 18.79
CA GLN A 90 43.70 18.47 20.06
C GLN A 90 44.59 17.34 20.56
N VAL A 91 44.15 16.08 20.44
CA VAL A 91 44.98 14.90 20.77
C VAL A 91 46.25 14.88 19.90
N VAL A 92 46.14 15.19 18.61
CA VAL A 92 47.29 15.23 17.69
C VAL A 92 48.25 16.38 18.04
N VAL A 93 47.74 17.57 18.34
CA VAL A 93 48.55 18.73 18.76
C VAL A 93 49.34 18.42 20.03
N LEU A 94 48.69 17.81 21.02
CA LEU A 94 49.33 17.35 22.26
C LEU A 94 50.38 16.27 21.99
N ALA A 95 50.06 15.28 21.15
CA ALA A 95 50.98 14.19 20.81
C ALA A 95 52.23 14.66 20.06
N LEU A 96 52.12 15.74 19.28
CA LEU A 96 53.23 16.32 18.53
C LEU A 96 54.02 17.38 19.31
N GLY A 97 53.59 17.73 20.53
CA GLY A 97 54.29 18.69 21.38
C GLY A 97 54.38 20.10 20.77
N ILE A 98 53.39 20.50 19.97
CA ILE A 98 53.37 21.82 19.32
C ILE A 98 53.02 22.87 20.39
N PRO A 99 53.88 23.90 20.61
CA PRO A 99 53.65 24.87 21.68
C PRO A 99 52.64 25.97 21.28
N GLY A 100 51.59 26.09 22.08
CA GLY A 100 50.64 27.20 22.15
C GLY A 100 49.43 27.07 21.20
N PRO A 101 48.25 27.64 21.57
CA PRO A 101 47.11 27.68 20.68
C PRO A 101 47.41 28.75 19.64
N ASN A 102 47.69 28.34 18.41
CA ASN A 102 47.69 29.29 17.31
C ASN A 102 46.24 29.73 17.08
N TRP A 103 45.83 30.84 17.71
CA TRP A 103 44.47 31.38 17.63
C TRP A 103 44.01 31.60 16.20
N ALA A 104 44.92 31.95 15.28
CA ALA A 104 44.60 32.05 13.86
C ALA A 104 44.28 30.68 13.23
N LEU A 105 45.04 29.63 13.57
CA LEU A 105 44.76 28.26 13.16
C LEU A 105 43.43 27.77 13.73
N LEU A 106 43.16 28.06 15.01
CA LEU A 106 41.91 27.67 15.68
C LEU A 106 40.70 28.36 15.06
N LEU A 107 40.78 29.67 14.79
CA LEU A 107 39.74 30.41 14.09
C LEU A 107 39.53 29.90 12.66
N ALA A 108 40.61 29.56 11.95
CA ALA A 108 40.53 28.96 10.61
C ALA A 108 39.85 27.58 10.63
N VAL A 109 40.20 26.73 11.59
CA VAL A 109 39.57 25.41 11.79
C VAL A 109 38.09 25.55 12.14
N ILE A 110 37.73 26.48 13.04
CA ILE A 110 36.33 26.77 13.37
C ILE A 110 35.56 27.29 12.15
N ALA A 111 36.15 28.19 11.35
CA ALA A 111 35.50 28.74 10.16
C ALA A 111 35.25 27.66 9.09
N VAL A 112 36.25 26.82 8.81
CA VAL A 112 36.11 25.66 7.90
C VAL A 112 35.05 24.70 8.43
N TYR A 113 35.07 24.40 9.72
CA TYR A 113 34.12 23.52 10.36
C TYR A 113 32.67 24.04 10.28
N VAL A 114 32.45 25.33 10.58
CA VAL A 114 31.13 25.97 10.44
C VAL A 114 30.67 25.94 8.98
N GLY A 115 31.57 26.20 8.04
CA GLY A 115 31.28 26.09 6.60
C GLY A 115 30.85 24.68 6.19
N VAL A 116 31.55 23.65 6.64
CA VAL A 116 31.21 22.24 6.39
C VAL A 116 29.88 21.87 7.04
N CYS A 117 29.62 22.30 8.28
CA CYS A 117 28.36 22.03 8.98
C CYS A 117 27.16 22.66 8.27
N ILE A 118 27.29 23.92 7.84
CA ILE A 118 26.26 24.61 7.05
C ILE A 118 26.06 23.87 5.72
N GLY A 119 27.15 23.48 5.04
CA GLY A 119 27.10 22.71 3.79
C GLY A 119 26.35 21.38 3.94
N VAL A 120 26.70 20.57 4.95
CA VAL A 120 26.04 19.28 5.23
C VAL A 120 24.58 19.48 5.62
N ALA A 121 24.26 20.50 6.44
CA ALA A 121 22.89 20.79 6.84
C ALA A 121 22.02 21.22 5.66
N VAL A 122 22.53 22.10 4.80
CA VAL A 122 21.85 22.53 3.56
C VAL A 122 21.67 21.35 2.62
N PHE A 123 22.71 20.55 2.41
CA PHE A 123 22.66 19.36 1.55
C PHE A 123 21.65 18.33 2.04
N ALA A 124 21.62 18.03 3.35
CA ALA A 124 20.65 17.13 3.95
C ALA A 124 19.21 17.65 3.82
N GLN A 125 19.00 18.97 3.92
CA GLN A 125 17.68 19.58 3.70
C GLN A 125 17.23 19.50 2.25
N ILE A 126 18.15 19.72 1.29
CA ILE A 126 17.88 19.58 -0.14
C ILE A 126 17.47 18.14 -0.45
N LEU A 127 18.28 17.16 -0.04
CA LEU A 127 17.97 15.75 -0.25
C LEU A 127 16.64 15.33 0.39
N HIS A 128 16.31 15.84 1.58
CA HIS A 128 15.04 15.51 2.23
C HIS A 128 13.85 16.12 1.47
N ARG A 129 13.98 17.34 0.95
CA ARG A 129 12.95 17.97 0.11
C ARG A 129 12.77 17.26 -1.21
N GLU A 130 13.86 16.92 -1.89
CA GLU A 130 13.82 16.15 -3.14
C GLU A 130 13.16 14.81 -2.91
N ARG A 131 13.49 14.12 -1.82
CA ARG A 131 12.83 12.87 -1.45
C ARG A 131 11.34 13.05 -1.19
N GLN A 132 10.92 14.09 -0.46
CA GLN A 132 9.50 14.34 -0.21
C GLN A 132 8.72 14.71 -1.48
N VAL A 133 9.32 15.49 -2.37
CA VAL A 133 8.71 15.84 -3.66
C VAL A 133 8.64 14.61 -4.57
N ALA A 134 9.70 13.78 -4.59
CA ALA A 134 9.71 12.51 -5.28
C ALA A 134 8.66 11.53 -4.71
N GLU A 135 8.52 11.45 -3.40
CA GLU A 135 7.49 10.64 -2.73
C GLU A 135 6.07 11.16 -3.02
N ALA A 136 5.84 12.48 -3.00
CA ALA A 136 4.55 13.07 -3.33
C ALA A 136 4.15 12.82 -4.79
N MET A 137 5.08 13.04 -5.74
CA MET A 137 4.87 12.72 -7.16
C MET A 137 4.68 11.22 -7.38
N ALA A 138 5.31 10.37 -6.57
CA ALA A 138 5.16 8.91 -6.65
C ALA A 138 3.83 8.39 -6.09
N LEU A 139 3.05 9.23 -5.39
CA LEU A 139 1.83 8.81 -4.68
C LEU A 139 0.55 9.48 -5.21
N THR A 140 0.66 10.44 -6.13
CA THR A 140 -0.48 11.09 -6.79
C THR A 140 -0.53 10.72 -8.26
N ASP A 141 -1.73 10.56 -8.81
CA ASP A 141 -1.93 10.38 -10.24
C ASP A 141 -1.78 11.73 -10.96
N ALA A 142 -0.87 11.79 -11.93
CA ALA A 142 -0.52 13.04 -12.62
C ALA A 142 -1.67 13.65 -13.44
N LEU A 143 -2.59 12.82 -13.93
CA LEU A 143 -3.70 13.26 -14.75
C LEU A 143 -4.85 13.85 -13.91
N THR A 144 -5.21 13.15 -12.84
CA THR A 144 -6.41 13.43 -12.04
C THR A 144 -6.13 14.21 -10.76
N GLY A 145 -4.89 14.20 -10.27
CA GLY A 145 -4.45 14.88 -9.06
C GLY A 145 -4.90 14.23 -7.75
N ILE A 146 -5.66 13.13 -7.80
CA ILE A 146 -6.00 12.32 -6.63
C ILE A 146 -4.89 11.28 -6.38
N PRO A 147 -4.84 10.63 -5.21
CA PRO A 147 -3.91 9.53 -4.93
C PRO A 147 -3.90 8.45 -6.03
N ASN A 148 -2.74 7.87 -6.28
CA ASN A 148 -2.57 6.77 -7.25
C ASN A 148 -2.71 5.39 -6.57
N ARG A 149 -2.64 4.32 -7.37
CA ARG A 149 -2.71 2.93 -6.91
C ARG A 149 -1.74 2.62 -5.77
N ARG A 150 -0.48 3.06 -5.87
CA ARG A 150 0.55 2.81 -4.84
C ARG A 150 0.18 3.42 -3.48
N HIS A 151 -0.38 4.63 -3.49
CA HIS A 151 -0.90 5.24 -2.26
C HIS A 151 -2.09 4.47 -1.72
N ALA A 152 -3.00 4.06 -2.62
CA ALA A 152 -4.19 3.30 -2.24
C ALA A 152 -3.83 1.98 -1.54
N GLU A 153 -2.89 1.20 -2.10
CA GLU A 153 -2.41 -0.05 -1.51
C GLU A 153 -1.82 0.15 -0.11
N THR A 154 -1.01 1.20 0.08
CA THR A 154 -0.41 1.53 1.39
C THR A 154 -1.49 1.85 2.44
N VAL A 155 -2.54 2.57 2.04
CA VAL A 155 -3.63 2.95 2.94
C VAL A 155 -4.61 1.80 3.17
N LEU A 156 -4.85 0.96 2.16
CA LEU A 156 -5.64 -0.27 2.27
C LEU A 156 -5.06 -1.18 3.34
N ASP A 157 -3.76 -1.48 3.28
CA ASP A 157 -3.09 -2.32 4.28
C ASP A 157 -3.24 -1.74 5.71
N THR A 158 -3.04 -0.44 5.85
CA THR A 158 -3.17 0.26 7.14
C THR A 158 -4.61 0.20 7.68
N GLN A 159 -5.61 0.50 6.85
CA GLN A 159 -7.02 0.52 7.23
C GLN A 159 -7.55 -0.90 7.49
N PHE A 160 -7.13 -1.87 6.68
CA PHE A 160 -7.47 -3.27 6.86
C PHE A 160 -6.93 -3.81 8.18
N GLY A 161 -5.68 -3.51 8.53
CA GLY A 161 -5.14 -3.81 9.85
C GLY A 161 -5.94 -3.15 10.99
N GLY A 162 -6.50 -1.96 10.75
CA GLY A 162 -7.45 -1.31 11.64
C GLY A 162 -8.77 -2.08 11.79
N ALA A 163 -9.29 -2.60 10.67
CA ALA A 163 -10.53 -3.36 10.64
C ALA A 163 -10.42 -4.71 11.35
N VAL A 164 -9.30 -5.41 11.17
CA VAL A 164 -8.94 -6.63 11.93
C VAL A 164 -8.91 -6.40 13.44
N ARG A 165 -8.69 -5.15 13.90
CA ARG A 165 -8.74 -4.76 15.31
C ARG A 165 -10.13 -4.29 15.78
N GLY A 166 -11.17 -4.51 14.98
CA GLY A 166 -12.57 -4.22 15.32
C GLY A 166 -13.11 -2.90 14.78
N ARG A 167 -12.45 -2.25 13.81
CA ARG A 167 -13.03 -1.12 13.07
C ARG A 167 -13.83 -1.62 11.86
N SER A 168 -14.83 -0.86 11.44
CA SER A 168 -15.48 -1.11 10.15
C SER A 168 -14.66 -0.50 9.01
N LEU A 169 -14.67 -1.15 7.86
CA LEU A 169 -14.03 -0.67 6.64
C LEU A 169 -14.89 -1.08 5.47
N ALA A 170 -15.27 -0.13 4.62
CA ALA A 170 -15.90 -0.40 3.35
C ALA A 170 -15.01 0.09 2.20
N VAL A 171 -15.00 -0.65 1.10
CA VAL A 171 -14.33 -0.28 -0.14
C VAL A 171 -15.34 -0.22 -1.27
N VAL A 172 -15.22 0.81 -2.08
CA VAL A 172 -16.00 1.00 -3.30
C VAL A 172 -15.06 1.03 -4.49
N LEU A 173 -15.25 0.12 -5.44
CA LEU A 173 -14.62 0.19 -6.76
C LEU A 173 -15.58 0.81 -7.75
N PHE A 174 -15.08 1.72 -8.57
CA PHE A 174 -15.80 2.38 -9.64
C PHE A 174 -15.11 2.12 -10.97
N ASP A 175 -15.92 2.01 -12.01
CA ASP A 175 -15.47 1.95 -13.39
C ASP A 175 -16.37 2.82 -14.27
N LEU A 176 -15.75 3.57 -15.16
CA LEU A 176 -16.45 4.47 -16.07
C LEU A 176 -17.07 3.68 -17.23
N ASP A 177 -18.41 3.71 -17.30
CA ASP A 177 -19.14 2.90 -18.27
C ASP A 177 -18.82 3.33 -19.70
N TYR A 178 -18.40 2.35 -20.51
CA TYR A 178 -18.06 2.53 -21.92
C TYR A 178 -16.93 3.55 -22.18
N PHE A 179 -16.01 3.75 -21.23
CA PHE A 179 -14.92 4.72 -21.37
C PHE A 179 -14.10 4.53 -22.66
N LYS A 180 -13.78 3.29 -23.03
CA LYS A 180 -13.13 2.99 -24.31
C LYS A 180 -13.88 3.56 -25.53
N LYS A 181 -15.22 3.50 -25.56
CA LYS A 181 -16.02 4.09 -26.66
C LYS A 181 -15.92 5.62 -26.69
N VAL A 182 -15.75 6.26 -25.54
CA VAL A 182 -15.51 7.71 -25.46
C VAL A 182 -14.18 8.05 -26.12
N ASN A 183 -13.11 7.33 -25.77
CA ASN A 183 -11.79 7.51 -26.40
C ASN A 183 -11.85 7.25 -27.91
N ASP A 184 -12.47 6.15 -28.33
CA ASP A 184 -12.52 5.74 -29.74
C ASP A 184 -13.31 6.75 -30.59
N ARG A 185 -14.37 7.37 -30.03
CA ARG A 185 -15.26 8.27 -30.77
C ARG A 185 -14.84 9.74 -30.69
N HIS A 186 -14.28 10.17 -29.56
CA HIS A 186 -14.04 11.58 -29.25
C HIS A 186 -12.56 11.91 -28.99
N GLY A 187 -11.67 10.91 -29.05
CA GLY A 187 -10.24 11.04 -28.83
C GLY A 187 -9.85 10.98 -27.36
N HIS A 188 -8.54 10.78 -27.12
CA HIS A 188 -8.00 10.64 -25.77
C HIS A 188 -8.16 11.88 -24.89
N GLU A 189 -8.20 13.08 -25.46
CA GLU A 189 -8.46 14.31 -24.69
C GLU A 189 -9.83 14.29 -24.00
N ALA A 190 -10.84 13.71 -24.65
CA ALA A 190 -12.18 13.53 -24.08
C ALA A 190 -12.18 12.50 -22.94
N GLY A 191 -11.41 11.41 -23.07
CA GLY A 191 -11.20 10.46 -21.98
C GLY A 191 -10.48 11.07 -20.79
N ASP A 192 -9.44 11.86 -21.05
CA ASP A 192 -8.73 12.61 -20.02
C ASP A 192 -9.64 13.61 -19.29
N GLU A 193 -10.52 14.29 -20.02
CA GLU A 193 -11.57 15.15 -19.44
C GLU A 193 -12.52 14.35 -18.54
N ALA A 194 -13.00 13.19 -19.00
CA ALA A 194 -13.84 12.28 -18.23
C ALA A 194 -13.18 11.83 -16.92
N LEU A 195 -11.92 11.40 -16.98
CA LEU A 195 -11.16 10.98 -15.80
C LEU A 195 -10.98 12.13 -14.80
N ARG A 196 -10.62 13.33 -15.27
CA ARG A 196 -10.50 14.52 -14.41
C ARG A 196 -11.84 14.92 -13.80
N ALA A 197 -12.94 14.84 -14.56
CA ALA A 197 -14.26 15.15 -14.06
C ALA A 197 -14.68 14.18 -12.95
N PHE A 198 -14.48 12.88 -13.17
CA PHE A 198 -14.82 11.88 -12.16
C PHE A 198 -13.97 11.99 -10.89
N ALA A 199 -12.66 12.24 -11.03
CA ALA A 199 -11.79 12.48 -9.90
C ALA A 199 -12.22 13.70 -9.06
N ARG A 200 -12.72 14.77 -9.70
CA ARG A 200 -13.29 15.92 -8.99
C ARG A 200 -14.56 15.56 -8.22
N VAL A 201 -15.44 14.75 -8.81
CA VAL A 201 -16.65 14.25 -8.13
C VAL A 201 -16.26 13.42 -6.91
N LEU A 202 -15.31 12.49 -7.03
CA LEU A 202 -14.79 11.71 -5.91
C LEU A 202 -14.22 12.62 -4.82
N ALA A 203 -13.32 13.54 -5.17
CA ALA A 203 -12.66 14.43 -4.22
C ALA A 203 -13.66 15.30 -3.41
N ARG A 204 -14.75 15.74 -4.03
CA ARG A 204 -15.81 16.51 -3.32
C ARG A 204 -16.64 15.66 -2.36
N ASN A 205 -16.79 14.37 -2.65
CA ASN A 205 -17.61 13.45 -1.86
C ASN A 205 -16.82 12.71 -0.79
N THR A 206 -15.49 12.68 -0.90
CA THR A 206 -14.57 11.97 0.01
C THR A 206 -14.36 12.76 1.28
N ARG A 207 -14.60 12.14 2.44
CA ARG A 207 -14.35 12.78 3.74
C ARG A 207 -12.86 12.75 4.05
N ARG A 208 -12.43 13.57 5.02
CA ARG A 208 -11.02 13.67 5.42
C ARG A 208 -10.40 12.37 5.94
N MET A 209 -11.23 11.48 6.50
CA MET A 209 -10.81 10.17 7.03
C MET A 209 -10.83 9.06 5.97
N ASP A 210 -11.44 9.34 4.83
CA ASP A 210 -11.59 8.43 3.70
C ASP A 210 -10.50 8.73 2.67
N LEU A 211 -10.29 7.80 1.74
CA LEU A 211 -9.34 7.97 0.65
C LEU A 211 -9.97 7.52 -0.66
N SER A 212 -10.03 8.39 -1.66
CA SER A 212 -10.30 8.00 -3.04
C SER A 212 -9.02 8.09 -3.87
N ALA A 213 -8.82 7.11 -4.74
CA ALA A 213 -7.63 6.98 -5.55
C ALA A 213 -7.97 6.46 -6.95
N ARG A 214 -7.12 6.79 -7.93
CA ARG A 214 -7.15 6.14 -9.24
C ARG A 214 -6.37 4.84 -9.15
N PHE A 215 -7.07 3.72 -9.32
CA PHE A 215 -6.53 2.38 -9.10
C PHE A 215 -6.02 1.73 -10.39
N GLY A 216 -6.62 2.10 -11.53
CA GLY A 216 -6.26 1.62 -12.87
C GLY A 216 -6.52 2.67 -13.95
N GLY A 217 -6.60 2.24 -15.21
CA GLY A 217 -6.82 3.11 -16.36
C GLY A 217 -8.10 3.94 -16.23
N GLU A 218 -9.24 3.27 -16.13
CA GLU A 218 -10.58 3.87 -15.94
C GLU A 218 -11.19 3.51 -14.57
N GLU A 219 -10.41 2.87 -13.71
CA GLU A 219 -10.83 2.31 -12.43
C GLU A 219 -10.41 3.19 -11.25
N PHE A 220 -11.33 3.38 -10.31
CA PHE A 220 -11.11 4.17 -9.11
C PHE A 220 -11.55 3.38 -7.88
N VAL A 221 -10.86 3.60 -6.77
CA VAL A 221 -11.18 2.99 -5.49
C VAL A 221 -11.46 4.06 -4.45
N SER A 222 -12.43 3.82 -3.56
CA SER A 222 -12.66 4.63 -2.37
C SER A 222 -12.66 3.74 -1.13
N MET A 223 -11.81 4.06 -0.16
CA MET A 223 -11.75 3.45 1.16
C MET A 223 -12.51 4.34 2.14
N LEU A 224 -13.54 3.77 2.75
CA LEU A 224 -14.40 4.45 3.70
C LEU A 224 -14.11 3.89 5.09
N ALA A 225 -13.40 4.69 5.89
CA ALA A 225 -13.03 4.30 7.24
C ALA A 225 -14.26 4.33 8.15
N ASP A 226 -14.32 3.42 9.11
CA ASP A 226 -15.40 3.32 10.08
C ASP A 226 -16.79 3.26 9.41
N SER A 227 -16.88 2.61 8.23
CA SER A 227 -18.09 2.56 7.39
C SER A 227 -18.54 1.13 7.09
N THR A 228 -19.86 0.94 7.08
CA THR A 228 -20.57 -0.29 6.71
C THR A 228 -20.76 -0.42 5.19
N VAL A 229 -21.24 -1.57 4.72
CA VAL A 229 -21.55 -1.77 3.30
C VAL A 229 -22.69 -0.83 2.85
N GLU A 230 -23.69 -0.59 3.71
CA GLU A 230 -24.81 0.30 3.43
C GLU A 230 -24.36 1.75 3.28
N GLU A 231 -23.48 2.22 4.16
CA GLU A 231 -22.88 3.56 4.04
C GLU A 231 -22.01 3.67 2.78
N GLY A 232 -21.32 2.59 2.41
CA GLY A 232 -20.59 2.48 1.15
C GLY A 232 -21.50 2.60 -0.08
N ILE A 233 -22.67 1.94 -0.08
CA ILE A 233 -23.68 2.07 -1.14
C ILE A 233 -24.17 3.52 -1.23
N VAL A 234 -24.49 4.16 -0.10
CA VAL A 234 -24.95 5.55 -0.07
C VAL A 234 -23.89 6.50 -0.65
N PHE A 235 -22.61 6.30 -0.31
CA PHE A 235 -21.50 7.04 -0.90
C PHE A 235 -21.40 6.81 -2.41
N ALA A 236 -21.45 5.54 -2.85
CA ALA A 236 -21.33 5.16 -4.24
C ALA A 236 -22.46 5.72 -5.11
N GLU A 237 -23.71 5.65 -4.63
CA GLU A 237 -24.87 6.21 -5.32
C GLU A 237 -24.78 7.73 -5.45
N ARG A 238 -24.29 8.41 -4.42
CA ARG A 238 -24.08 9.86 -4.46
C ARG A 238 -23.08 10.25 -5.54
N VAL A 239 -21.92 9.58 -5.57
CA VAL A 239 -20.87 9.79 -6.59
C VAL A 239 -21.39 9.48 -7.99
N ARG A 240 -22.07 8.35 -8.17
CA ARG A 240 -22.67 7.93 -9.45
C ARG A 240 -23.68 8.95 -9.96
N HIS A 241 -24.57 9.41 -9.09
CA HIS A 241 -25.60 10.39 -9.44
C HIS A 241 -24.99 11.74 -9.84
N GLU A 242 -23.98 12.21 -9.10
CA GLU A 242 -23.30 13.48 -9.42
C GLU A 242 -22.54 13.40 -10.76
N LEU A 243 -21.89 12.26 -11.07
CA LEU A 243 -21.25 12.06 -12.37
C LEU A 243 -22.29 12.08 -13.50
N ALA A 244 -23.42 11.37 -13.34
CA ALA A 244 -24.46 11.30 -14.34
C ALA A 244 -25.12 12.66 -14.65
N GLN A 245 -25.05 13.61 -13.71
CA GLN A 245 -25.50 14.99 -13.90
C GLN A 245 -24.46 15.87 -14.62
N HIS A 246 -23.20 15.43 -14.73
CA HIS A 246 -22.16 16.18 -15.41
C HIS A 246 -22.37 16.10 -16.93
N GLN A 247 -22.49 17.26 -17.58
CA GLN A 247 -22.63 17.35 -19.03
C GLN A 247 -21.26 17.60 -19.65
N PHE A 248 -20.79 16.64 -20.43
CA PHE A 248 -19.61 16.79 -21.27
C PHE A 248 -19.99 17.35 -22.63
N SER A 249 -19.05 17.98 -23.32
CA SER A 249 -19.25 18.51 -24.68
C SER A 249 -19.71 17.44 -25.68
N TRP A 250 -19.36 16.19 -25.42
CA TRP A 250 -19.65 15.02 -26.24
C TRP A 250 -20.79 14.12 -25.70
N GLY A 251 -21.40 14.47 -24.56
CA GLY A 251 -22.56 13.75 -24.03
C GLY A 251 -22.55 13.52 -22.52
N SER A 252 -23.18 12.42 -22.10
CA SER A 252 -23.23 11.99 -20.69
C SER A 252 -22.33 10.79 -20.48
N LEU A 253 -21.80 10.67 -19.26
CA LEU A 253 -20.99 9.56 -18.80
C LEU A 253 -21.61 9.03 -17.51
N THR A 254 -21.63 7.71 -17.37
CA THR A 254 -22.06 7.04 -16.13
C THR A 254 -20.92 6.19 -15.59
N ALA A 255 -21.06 5.76 -14.34
CA ALA A 255 -20.14 4.81 -13.73
C ALA A 255 -20.94 3.66 -13.11
N SER A 256 -20.36 2.47 -13.13
CA SER A 256 -20.82 1.35 -12.31
C SER A 256 -19.95 1.27 -11.07
N ALA A 257 -20.52 0.79 -9.95
CA ALA A 257 -19.77 0.63 -8.71
C ALA A 257 -20.04 -0.71 -8.03
N GLY A 258 -19.00 -1.29 -7.46
CA GLY A 258 -19.05 -2.46 -6.60
C GLY A 258 -18.63 -2.08 -5.18
N VAL A 259 -19.41 -2.47 -4.19
CA VAL A 259 -19.16 -2.15 -2.77
C VAL A 259 -18.91 -3.43 -1.99
N ALA A 260 -17.85 -3.47 -1.18
CA ALA A 260 -17.64 -4.54 -0.21
C ALA A 260 -17.22 -3.96 1.14
N SER A 261 -17.52 -4.68 2.21
CA SER A 261 -17.10 -4.35 3.56
C SER A 261 -16.19 -5.45 4.10
N TYR A 262 -15.29 -5.05 5.00
CA TYR A 262 -14.49 -6.00 5.77
C TYR A 262 -15.41 -6.96 6.53
N GLN A 263 -15.02 -8.24 6.53
CA GLN A 263 -15.69 -9.28 7.29
C GLN A 263 -14.67 -10.01 8.17
N ASP A 264 -15.11 -10.39 9.36
CA ASP A 264 -14.30 -11.19 10.27
C ASP A 264 -13.81 -12.48 9.58
N GLY A 265 -12.52 -12.77 9.72
CA GLY A 265 -11.89 -13.93 9.08
C GLY A 265 -11.40 -13.70 7.64
N MET A 266 -11.61 -12.51 7.06
CA MET A 266 -10.95 -12.12 5.82
C MET A 266 -9.44 -12.01 6.04
N GLY A 267 -8.66 -12.73 5.23
CA GLY A 267 -7.22 -12.89 5.44
C GLY A 267 -6.34 -11.76 4.93
N SER A 268 -6.86 -10.93 4.01
CA SER A 268 -6.10 -9.87 3.34
C SER A 268 -7.00 -8.79 2.74
N TRP A 269 -6.44 -7.61 2.43
CA TRP A 269 -7.18 -6.52 1.80
C TRP A 269 -7.48 -6.80 0.31
N GLU A 270 -6.71 -7.65 -0.35
CA GLU A 270 -6.95 -8.11 -1.72
C GLU A 270 -8.28 -8.85 -1.84
N LEU A 271 -8.62 -9.66 -0.83
CA LEU A 271 -9.91 -10.34 -0.77
C LEU A 271 -11.06 -9.34 -0.66
N LEU A 272 -10.86 -8.23 0.05
CA LEU A 272 -11.85 -7.16 0.14
C LEU A 272 -12.02 -6.46 -1.22
N ILE A 273 -10.92 -6.17 -1.90
CA ILE A 273 -10.93 -5.59 -3.25
C ILE A 273 -11.59 -6.54 -4.25
N ALA A 274 -11.25 -7.83 -4.22
CA ALA A 274 -11.84 -8.82 -5.10
C ALA A 274 -13.34 -9.01 -4.86
N ALA A 275 -13.80 -8.91 -3.60
CA ALA A 275 -15.23 -8.92 -3.30
C ALA A 275 -15.94 -7.69 -3.91
N ALA A 276 -15.34 -6.50 -3.82
CA ALA A 276 -15.86 -5.29 -4.46
C ALA A 276 -15.84 -5.40 -6.00
N ASP A 277 -14.80 -6.02 -6.56
CA ASP A 277 -14.66 -6.25 -8.00
C ASP A 277 -15.76 -7.17 -8.54
N ARG A 278 -16.06 -8.27 -7.84
CA ARG A 278 -17.20 -9.14 -8.19
C ARG A 278 -18.51 -8.37 -8.23
N ALA A 279 -18.75 -7.52 -7.22
CA ALA A 279 -19.95 -6.69 -7.18
C ALA A 279 -19.99 -5.70 -8.35
N LEU A 280 -18.85 -5.09 -8.70
CA LEU A 280 -18.72 -4.19 -9.84
C LEU A 280 -18.97 -4.92 -11.18
N TYR A 281 -18.44 -6.13 -11.32
CA TYR A 281 -18.68 -6.98 -12.48
C TYR A 281 -20.17 -7.33 -12.61
N ALA A 282 -20.82 -7.73 -11.52
CA ALA A 282 -22.26 -7.96 -11.50
C ALA A 282 -23.05 -6.68 -11.88
N ALA A 283 -22.61 -5.50 -11.43
CA ALA A 283 -23.23 -4.22 -11.80
C ALA A 283 -23.14 -3.97 -13.31
N LYS A 284 -21.97 -4.24 -13.91
CA LYS A 284 -21.76 -4.14 -15.36
C LYS A 284 -22.62 -5.15 -16.13
N GLY A 285 -22.69 -6.39 -15.66
CA GLY A 285 -23.49 -7.47 -16.26
C GLY A 285 -24.99 -7.21 -16.20
N ALA A 286 -25.47 -6.59 -15.12
CA ALA A 286 -26.89 -6.28 -14.94
C ALA A 286 -27.38 -5.05 -15.73
N GLY A 287 -26.51 -4.41 -16.53
CA GLY A 287 -26.85 -3.29 -17.42
C GLY A 287 -26.17 -1.97 -17.10
N ARG A 288 -25.10 -1.97 -16.28
CA ARG A 288 -24.29 -0.77 -15.94
C ARG A 288 -25.06 0.33 -15.21
N ASN A 289 -24.41 1.49 -14.99
CA ASN A 289 -24.95 2.67 -14.32
C ASN A 289 -25.66 2.36 -13.00
N ARG A 290 -25.04 1.52 -12.16
CA ARG A 290 -25.62 1.07 -10.90
C ARG A 290 -24.56 0.72 -9.89
N VAL A 291 -24.99 0.68 -8.64
CA VAL A 291 -24.20 0.19 -7.51
C VAL A 291 -24.68 -1.21 -7.16
N MET A 292 -23.76 -2.16 -6.99
CA MET A 292 -24.02 -3.46 -6.38
C MET A 292 -23.11 -3.66 -5.19
N ALA A 293 -23.59 -4.38 -4.18
CA ALA A 293 -22.79 -4.78 -3.04
C ALA A 293 -22.41 -6.25 -3.15
N ALA A 294 -21.24 -6.60 -2.60
CA ALA A 294 -20.80 -7.98 -2.49
C ALA A 294 -21.76 -8.74 -1.57
N ASP A 295 -22.32 -9.85 -2.06
CA ASP A 295 -23.24 -10.66 -1.28
C ASP A 295 -22.59 -11.09 0.03
N HIS A 296 -23.19 -10.67 1.14
CA HIS A 296 -22.84 -11.15 2.46
C HIS A 296 -23.59 -12.46 2.67
N ALA A 297 -22.90 -13.59 2.64
CA ALA A 297 -23.44 -14.89 3.05
C ALA A 297 -23.84 -14.96 4.55
N GLY A 298 -24.09 -13.81 5.21
CA GLY A 298 -24.30 -13.67 6.65
C GLY A 298 -25.59 -12.99 7.09
N ALA A 299 -26.50 -12.57 6.19
CA ALA A 299 -27.74 -11.89 6.61
C ALA A 299 -28.96 -12.30 5.77
N ARG A 300 -29.19 -13.61 5.62
CA ARG A 300 -30.49 -14.27 5.35
C ARG A 300 -30.31 -15.79 5.19
N LEU A 301 -29.77 -16.45 6.21
CA LEU A 301 -29.92 -17.90 6.34
C LEU A 301 -31.17 -18.18 7.18
N SER A 302 -32.33 -18.20 6.52
CA SER A 302 -33.41 -19.07 6.97
C SER A 302 -32.83 -20.48 7.02
N ALA A 303 -32.94 -21.11 8.18
CA ALA A 303 -32.30 -22.38 8.54
C ALA A 303 -32.30 -23.41 7.38
N PRO A 304 -31.16 -24.05 7.07
CA PRO A 304 -31.17 -25.19 6.17
C PRO A 304 -31.90 -26.33 6.88
N THR A 305 -33.07 -26.69 6.35
CA THR A 305 -33.76 -27.94 6.64
C THR A 305 -32.76 -29.08 6.48
N ARG A 306 -32.59 -29.82 7.57
CA ARG A 306 -31.83 -31.07 7.68
C ARG A 306 -32.26 -32.01 6.54
N ALA A 307 -31.42 -32.17 5.52
CA ALA A 307 -31.52 -33.26 4.57
C ALA A 307 -30.50 -34.34 4.98
N ALA A 308 -31.02 -35.55 5.16
CA ALA A 308 -30.31 -36.77 5.54
C ALA A 308 -29.31 -37.23 4.44
N PRO A 309 -28.36 -38.13 4.76
CA PRO A 309 -27.24 -38.46 3.89
C PRO A 309 -27.72 -39.29 2.70
N ALA A 310 -27.46 -38.81 1.48
CA ALA A 310 -27.72 -39.57 0.26
C ALA A 310 -26.61 -40.61 0.07
N GLU A 311 -27.05 -41.87 -0.02
CA GLU A 311 -26.27 -43.07 -0.28
C GLU A 311 -25.41 -42.95 -1.55
N ALA A 312 -24.15 -43.38 -1.40
CA ALA A 312 -23.22 -43.57 -2.50
C ALA A 312 -23.58 -44.84 -3.30
N ALA A 313 -23.58 -44.72 -4.62
CA ALA A 313 -23.53 -45.83 -5.56
C ALA A 313 -22.21 -45.76 -6.38
N PRO A 314 -21.67 -46.89 -6.84
CA PRO A 314 -20.22 -47.14 -6.88
C PRO A 314 -19.56 -46.66 -8.17
N ALA A 315 -18.43 -45.96 -8.05
CA ALA A 315 -17.53 -45.69 -9.15
C ALA A 315 -16.40 -46.73 -9.18
N THR A 316 -16.22 -47.33 -10.36
CA THR A 316 -15.14 -48.26 -10.74
C THR A 316 -13.74 -47.65 -10.57
N PRO A 317 -12.70 -48.46 -10.26
CA PRO A 317 -11.38 -47.96 -9.93
C PRO A 317 -10.45 -47.87 -11.15
N SER A 318 -9.60 -46.83 -11.24
CA SER A 318 -8.33 -46.82 -12.00
C SER A 318 -7.52 -45.50 -11.82
N PRO A 319 -6.20 -45.46 -12.09
CA PRO A 319 -5.16 -45.33 -11.04
C PRO A 319 -4.18 -44.13 -11.20
N VAL A 320 -3.54 -43.73 -10.08
CA VAL A 320 -2.20 -43.10 -9.81
C VAL A 320 -1.64 -41.97 -10.74
N PRO A 321 -1.04 -40.87 -10.21
CA PRO A 321 -1.08 -39.52 -10.79
C PRO A 321 0.07 -39.19 -11.78
N GLY A 322 -0.18 -38.24 -12.70
CA GLY A 322 0.80 -37.75 -13.67
C GLY A 322 0.26 -37.26 -15.02
N GLY A 323 -1.03 -36.92 -15.12
CA GLY A 323 -1.64 -36.44 -16.38
C GLY A 323 -2.69 -35.35 -16.21
N GLU A 324 -2.92 -34.88 -14.98
CA GLU A 324 -3.91 -33.86 -14.67
C GLU A 324 -3.50 -32.51 -15.26
N SER A 325 -4.48 -31.84 -15.87
CA SER A 325 -4.29 -30.51 -16.45
C SER A 325 -4.48 -29.43 -15.38
N VAL A 326 -3.47 -28.58 -15.20
CA VAL A 326 -3.52 -27.41 -14.31
C VAL A 326 -3.51 -26.15 -15.17
N LEU A 327 -4.45 -25.25 -14.93
CA LEU A 327 -4.42 -23.90 -15.51
C LEU A 327 -3.85 -22.94 -14.48
N VAL A 328 -2.80 -22.21 -14.83
CA VAL A 328 -2.26 -21.11 -14.03
C VAL A 328 -2.67 -19.79 -14.68
N VAL A 329 -3.33 -18.92 -13.92
CA VAL A 329 -3.74 -17.59 -14.36
C VAL A 329 -3.06 -16.55 -13.48
N ASP A 330 -2.18 -15.75 -14.09
CA ASP A 330 -1.39 -14.74 -13.40
C ASP A 330 -1.11 -13.57 -14.36
N ASP A 331 -1.40 -12.35 -13.93
CA ASP A 331 -1.19 -11.14 -14.75
C ASP A 331 0.29 -10.75 -14.89
N ASP A 332 1.14 -11.24 -13.97
CA ASP A 332 2.57 -11.24 -14.14
C ASP A 332 3.01 -12.51 -14.89
N PRO A 333 3.38 -12.40 -16.18
CA PRO A 333 3.73 -13.56 -16.99
C PRO A 333 5.04 -14.22 -16.52
N ASP A 334 5.92 -13.50 -15.81
CA ASP A 334 7.12 -14.08 -15.22
C ASP A 334 6.80 -14.91 -13.98
N ALA A 335 5.92 -14.40 -13.11
CA ALA A 335 5.41 -15.12 -11.95
C ALA A 335 4.63 -16.38 -12.37
N GLY A 336 3.71 -16.24 -13.33
CA GLY A 336 2.94 -17.36 -13.89
C GLY A 336 3.85 -18.44 -14.51
N ARG A 337 4.87 -18.04 -15.28
CA ARG A 337 5.88 -18.98 -15.81
C ARG A 337 6.71 -19.66 -14.73
N ALA A 338 6.97 -19.00 -13.59
CA ALA A 338 7.69 -19.61 -12.49
C ALA A 338 6.85 -20.74 -11.87
N VAL A 339 5.59 -20.46 -11.54
CA VAL A 339 4.64 -21.45 -11.01
C VAL A 339 4.44 -22.61 -11.99
N ALA A 340 4.25 -22.31 -13.28
CA ALA A 340 4.08 -23.33 -14.31
C ALA A 340 5.27 -24.28 -14.39
N ARG A 341 6.50 -23.74 -14.43
CA ARG A 341 7.73 -24.55 -14.46
C ARG A 341 7.87 -25.46 -13.24
N ILE A 342 7.42 -25.02 -12.07
CA ILE A 342 7.44 -25.85 -10.85
C ILE A 342 6.51 -27.05 -11.00
N LEU A 343 5.29 -26.81 -11.47
CA LEU A 343 4.27 -27.84 -11.62
C LEU A 343 4.60 -28.81 -12.77
N GLU A 344 5.12 -28.32 -13.90
CA GLU A 344 5.56 -29.15 -15.04
C GLU A 344 6.70 -30.10 -14.64
N ARG A 345 7.68 -29.63 -13.88
CA ARG A 345 8.78 -30.45 -13.35
C ARG A 345 8.30 -31.61 -12.49
N MET A 346 7.08 -31.52 -11.97
CA MET A 346 6.46 -32.51 -11.09
C MET A 346 5.48 -33.42 -11.82
N GLY A 347 5.36 -33.30 -13.15
CA GLY A 347 4.59 -34.21 -14.00
C GLY A 347 3.16 -33.76 -14.32
N TYR A 348 2.75 -32.54 -13.95
CA TYR A 348 1.45 -31.99 -14.33
C TYR A 348 1.50 -31.38 -15.74
N ARG A 349 0.37 -31.44 -16.48
CA ARG A 349 0.23 -30.71 -17.74
C ARG A 349 -0.24 -29.30 -17.44
N VAL A 350 0.65 -28.32 -17.55
CA VAL A 350 0.32 -26.94 -17.17
C VAL A 350 0.03 -26.10 -18.42
N GLN A 351 -1.01 -25.27 -18.34
CA GLN A 351 -1.20 -24.15 -19.24
C GLN A 351 -1.12 -22.86 -18.43
N GLN A 352 -0.53 -21.83 -19.01
CA GLN A 352 -0.43 -20.51 -18.40
C GLN A 352 -1.17 -19.51 -19.27
N GLU A 353 -1.98 -18.68 -18.65
CA GLU A 353 -2.66 -17.54 -19.27
C GLU A 353 -2.46 -16.30 -18.41
N ASP A 354 -2.38 -15.14 -19.04
CA ASP A 354 -2.25 -13.82 -18.40
C ASP A 354 -3.52 -12.96 -18.51
N ASP A 355 -4.39 -13.28 -19.48
CA ASP A 355 -5.68 -12.60 -19.68
C ASP A 355 -6.86 -13.46 -19.17
N PRO A 356 -7.59 -13.02 -18.12
CA PRO A 356 -8.75 -13.74 -17.60
C PRO A 356 -9.91 -13.85 -18.61
N ILE A 357 -10.03 -12.95 -19.59
CA ILE A 357 -11.10 -12.99 -20.59
C ILE A 357 -10.87 -14.12 -21.60
N GLU A 358 -9.61 -14.38 -21.97
CA GLU A 358 -9.26 -15.48 -22.88
C GLU A 358 -9.49 -16.84 -22.19
N VAL A 359 -9.25 -16.92 -20.88
CA VAL A 359 -9.58 -18.09 -20.06
C VAL A 359 -11.08 -18.41 -20.17
N ILE A 360 -11.96 -17.42 -19.99
CA ILE A 360 -13.41 -17.60 -20.10
C ILE A 360 -13.79 -18.13 -21.49
N ARG A 361 -13.28 -17.51 -22.57
CA ARG A 361 -13.57 -17.97 -23.95
C ARG A 361 -13.15 -19.42 -24.19
N ARG A 362 -11.97 -19.81 -23.71
CA ARG A 362 -11.47 -21.18 -23.87
C ARG A 362 -12.31 -22.17 -23.07
N TYR A 363 -12.76 -21.76 -21.90
CA TYR A 363 -13.72 -22.53 -21.11
C TYR A 363 -15.06 -22.67 -21.85
N GLU A 364 -15.60 -21.62 -22.44
CA GLU A 364 -16.82 -21.71 -23.25
C GLU A 364 -16.64 -22.63 -24.48
N GLY A 365 -15.43 -22.68 -25.03
CA GLY A 365 -15.02 -23.58 -26.13
C GLY A 365 -14.89 -25.07 -25.76
N GLY A 366 -15.17 -25.46 -24.51
CA GLY A 366 -15.26 -26.87 -24.08
C GLY A 366 -14.00 -27.46 -23.44
N TRP A 367 -12.93 -26.69 -23.28
CA TRP A 367 -11.73 -27.16 -22.57
C TRP A 367 -11.88 -27.01 -21.04
N ARG A 368 -11.51 -28.04 -20.26
CA ARG A 368 -11.68 -28.08 -18.79
C ARG A 368 -10.39 -28.55 -18.10
N PRO A 369 -9.75 -27.72 -17.24
CA PRO A 369 -8.66 -28.14 -16.37
C PRO A 369 -9.16 -28.86 -15.13
N HIS A 370 -8.32 -29.72 -14.54
CA HIS A 370 -8.63 -30.43 -13.28
C HIS A 370 -8.39 -29.55 -12.04
N LEU A 371 -7.57 -28.52 -12.18
CA LEU A 371 -7.23 -27.54 -11.14
C LEU A 371 -6.97 -26.18 -11.78
N LEU A 372 -7.52 -25.13 -11.19
CA LEU A 372 -7.22 -23.74 -11.51
C LEU A 372 -6.38 -23.15 -10.38
N VAL A 373 -5.22 -22.59 -10.73
CA VAL A 373 -4.41 -21.75 -9.84
C VAL A 373 -4.52 -20.32 -10.36
N SER A 374 -5.13 -19.42 -9.61
CA SER A 374 -5.39 -18.04 -10.04
C SER A 374 -4.81 -17.04 -9.06
N ASP A 375 -4.18 -15.98 -9.56
CA ASP A 375 -4.01 -14.78 -8.74
C ASP A 375 -5.37 -14.23 -8.32
N VAL A 376 -5.46 -13.73 -7.09
CA VAL A 376 -6.64 -13.04 -6.55
C VAL A 376 -6.83 -11.70 -7.24
N VAL A 377 -5.76 -10.93 -7.39
CA VAL A 377 -5.82 -9.58 -7.98
C VAL A 377 -5.24 -9.64 -9.37
N MET A 378 -6.08 -9.39 -10.38
CA MET A 378 -5.63 -9.29 -11.77
C MET A 378 -6.29 -8.06 -12.42
N PRO A 379 -5.67 -7.45 -13.45
CA PRO A 379 -6.27 -6.38 -14.23
C PRO A 379 -7.58 -6.83 -14.87
N GLN A 380 -8.51 -5.89 -15.08
CA GLN A 380 -9.82 -6.09 -15.71
C GLN A 380 -10.83 -6.93 -14.93
N MET A 381 -10.39 -7.99 -14.24
CA MET A 381 -11.23 -8.92 -13.51
C MET A 381 -10.41 -9.65 -12.43
N SER A 382 -10.88 -9.67 -11.19
CA SER A 382 -10.25 -10.46 -10.11
C SER A 382 -10.39 -11.97 -10.33
N GLY A 383 -9.47 -12.76 -9.76
CA GLY A 383 -9.54 -14.22 -9.84
C GLY A 383 -10.80 -14.82 -9.21
N LEU A 384 -11.39 -14.12 -8.23
CA LEU A 384 -12.66 -14.56 -7.65
C LEU A 384 -13.82 -14.35 -8.63
N THR A 385 -13.84 -13.23 -9.38
CA THR A 385 -14.83 -12.99 -10.44
C THR A 385 -14.69 -14.02 -11.58
N LEU A 386 -13.45 -14.33 -11.98
CA LEU A 386 -13.17 -15.37 -12.97
C LEU A 386 -13.76 -16.71 -12.52
N VAL A 387 -13.45 -17.13 -11.29
CA VAL A 387 -13.91 -18.41 -10.74
C VAL A 387 -15.43 -18.48 -10.61
N ASP A 388 -16.10 -17.39 -10.24
CA ASP A 388 -17.56 -17.33 -10.17
C ASP A 388 -18.19 -17.63 -11.54
N HIS A 389 -17.65 -17.01 -12.60
CA HIS A 389 -18.08 -17.26 -13.98
C HIS A 389 -17.83 -18.71 -14.41
N LEU A 390 -16.65 -19.26 -14.07
CA LEU A 390 -16.29 -20.64 -14.42
C LEU A 390 -17.12 -21.66 -13.63
N THR A 391 -17.44 -21.40 -12.36
CA THR A 391 -18.26 -22.27 -11.52
C THR A 391 -19.70 -22.37 -12.04
N GLY A 392 -20.21 -21.32 -12.69
CA GLY A 392 -21.48 -21.38 -13.40
C GLY A 392 -21.49 -22.37 -14.58
N LEU A 393 -20.33 -22.69 -15.15
CA LEU A 393 -20.16 -23.64 -16.26
C LEU A 393 -19.68 -25.03 -15.79
N ASP A 394 -18.86 -25.09 -14.75
CA ASP A 394 -18.31 -26.29 -14.14
C ASP A 394 -18.33 -26.16 -12.59
N PRO A 395 -19.39 -26.66 -11.94
CA PRO A 395 -19.54 -26.55 -10.49
C PRO A 395 -18.48 -27.32 -9.67
N ASP A 396 -17.75 -28.26 -10.28
CA ASP A 396 -16.79 -29.13 -9.62
C ASP A 396 -15.33 -28.70 -9.81
N ILE A 397 -15.08 -27.57 -10.48
CA ILE A 397 -13.73 -27.03 -10.65
C ILE A 397 -13.06 -26.78 -9.29
N ARG A 398 -11.85 -27.32 -9.13
CA ARG A 398 -11.01 -27.10 -7.95
C ARG A 398 -10.16 -25.85 -8.15
N VAL A 399 -10.08 -25.01 -7.13
CA VAL A 399 -9.41 -23.70 -7.23
C VAL A 399 -8.44 -23.49 -6.07
N VAL A 400 -7.24 -23.02 -6.41
CA VAL A 400 -6.22 -22.49 -5.51
C VAL A 400 -5.97 -21.04 -5.85
N TYR A 401 -6.03 -20.17 -4.85
CA TYR A 401 -5.78 -18.75 -5.03
C TYR A 401 -4.36 -18.38 -4.60
N MET A 402 -3.70 -17.50 -5.35
CA MET A 402 -2.42 -16.89 -4.99
C MET A 402 -2.64 -15.43 -4.58
N SER A 403 -2.04 -14.97 -3.49
CA SER A 403 -2.15 -13.59 -3.02
C SER A 403 -0.87 -13.12 -2.33
N GLY A 404 -0.49 -11.86 -2.50
CA GLY A 404 0.74 -11.30 -1.92
C GLY A 404 0.67 -10.89 -0.45
N TYR A 405 -0.50 -10.94 0.19
CA TYR A 405 -0.68 -10.47 1.57
C TYR A 405 -1.54 -11.43 2.40
N VAL A 406 -1.22 -12.72 2.45
CA VAL A 406 -1.96 -13.67 3.29
C VAL A 406 -1.43 -13.61 4.73
N GLN A 407 -2.14 -12.96 5.65
CA GLN A 407 -1.63 -12.81 7.04
C GLN A 407 -2.03 -13.96 7.99
N ARG A 408 -3.06 -14.77 7.66
CA ARG A 408 -3.62 -15.83 8.54
C ARG A 408 -4.31 -16.93 7.72
N PRO A 409 -4.54 -18.13 8.31
CA PRO A 409 -5.42 -19.12 7.71
C PRO A 409 -6.80 -18.50 7.46
N VAL A 410 -7.17 -18.38 6.19
CA VAL A 410 -8.36 -17.65 5.75
C VAL A 410 -9.61 -18.47 6.04
N SER A 411 -10.55 -17.92 6.82
CA SER A 411 -11.83 -18.55 7.14
C SER A 411 -12.98 -17.64 6.70
N TRP A 412 -13.04 -17.32 5.41
CA TRP A 412 -14.11 -16.51 4.84
C TRP A 412 -15.03 -17.37 3.97
N ALA A 413 -16.34 -17.35 4.21
CA ALA A 413 -17.32 -18.18 3.52
C ALA A 413 -17.79 -17.61 2.16
N GLY A 414 -17.23 -16.48 1.71
CA GLY A 414 -17.66 -15.76 0.51
C GLY A 414 -16.93 -16.15 -0.79
N PHE A 415 -16.30 -17.33 -0.83
CA PHE A 415 -15.60 -17.79 -2.02
C PHE A 415 -16.51 -18.61 -2.96
N PRO A 416 -16.51 -18.32 -4.27
CA PRO A 416 -17.18 -19.15 -5.27
C PRO A 416 -16.40 -20.45 -5.55
N GLY A 417 -17.12 -21.56 -5.78
CA GLY A 417 -16.55 -22.88 -6.09
C GLY A 417 -16.16 -23.73 -4.87
N LYS A 418 -15.72 -24.98 -5.10
CA LYS A 418 -15.07 -25.81 -4.07
C LYS A 418 -13.65 -25.26 -3.85
N VAL A 419 -13.54 -24.17 -3.09
CA VAL A 419 -12.24 -23.59 -2.76
C VAL A 419 -11.47 -24.52 -1.84
N VAL A 420 -10.24 -24.85 -2.25
CA VAL A 420 -9.46 -25.87 -1.54
C VAL A 420 -8.24 -25.29 -0.83
N ALA A 421 -7.66 -24.16 -1.27
CA ALA A 421 -6.54 -23.50 -0.55
C ALA A 421 -6.15 -22.08 -1.05
N PHE A 422 -5.35 -21.37 -0.23
CA PHE A 422 -4.67 -20.10 -0.53
C PHE A 422 -3.15 -20.29 -0.45
N LEU A 423 -2.40 -19.55 -1.29
CA LEU A 423 -0.95 -19.52 -1.32
C LEU A 423 -0.44 -18.07 -1.24
N GLU A 424 0.60 -17.83 -0.44
CA GLU A 424 1.29 -16.55 -0.37
C GLU A 424 2.22 -16.36 -1.59
N LYS A 425 2.28 -15.16 -2.16
CA LYS A 425 3.23 -14.81 -3.23
C LYS A 425 4.51 -14.20 -2.64
N PRO A 426 5.72 -14.61 -3.10
CA PRO A 426 5.97 -15.65 -4.09
C PRO A 426 5.79 -17.05 -3.50
N ALA A 427 5.06 -17.92 -4.22
CA ALA A 427 4.75 -19.25 -3.73
C ALA A 427 6.02 -20.10 -3.58
N GLU A 428 6.35 -20.48 -2.35
CA GLU A 428 7.46 -21.41 -2.11
C GLU A 428 7.13 -22.79 -2.68
N MET A 429 8.14 -23.45 -3.26
CA MET A 429 7.90 -24.73 -3.95
C MET A 429 7.26 -25.79 -3.06
N HIS A 430 7.69 -25.89 -1.79
CA HIS A 430 7.15 -26.89 -0.86
C HIS A 430 5.67 -26.63 -0.56
N GLU A 431 5.28 -25.36 -0.37
CA GLU A 431 3.93 -24.97 -0.04
C GLU A 431 2.97 -25.17 -1.23
N LEU A 432 3.37 -24.71 -2.42
CA LEU A 432 2.63 -24.91 -3.67
C LEU A 432 2.38 -26.41 -3.92
N LEU A 433 3.40 -27.25 -3.76
CA LEU A 433 3.27 -28.69 -4.02
C LEU A 433 2.42 -29.40 -2.97
N SER A 434 2.60 -29.10 -1.70
CA SER A 434 1.79 -29.68 -0.63
C SER A 434 0.31 -29.34 -0.82
N THR A 435 0.03 -28.10 -1.22
CA THR A 435 -1.31 -27.60 -1.50
C THR A 435 -1.91 -28.29 -2.71
N VAL A 436 -1.23 -28.24 -3.87
CA VAL A 436 -1.74 -28.85 -5.12
C VAL A 436 -1.97 -30.35 -4.96
N ARG A 437 -1.06 -31.08 -4.32
CA ARG A 437 -1.27 -32.50 -3.98
C ARG A 437 -2.45 -32.68 -3.06
N SER A 438 -2.56 -31.91 -1.98
CA SER A 438 -3.71 -32.01 -1.08
C SER A 438 -5.04 -31.69 -1.78
N VAL A 439 -5.05 -30.86 -2.82
CA VAL A 439 -6.25 -30.52 -3.58
C VAL A 439 -6.62 -31.64 -4.56
N LEU A 440 -5.61 -32.24 -5.20
CA LEU A 440 -5.79 -33.29 -6.19
C LEU A 440 -6.03 -34.68 -5.56
N ASP A 441 -5.38 -34.99 -4.43
CA ASP A 441 -5.28 -36.33 -3.78
C ASP A 441 -6.32 -36.63 -2.68
N ARG A 442 -7.44 -35.88 -2.53
CA ARG A 442 -8.46 -36.11 -1.46
C ARG A 442 -9.30 -37.41 -1.60
N HIS A 443 -8.63 -38.54 -1.79
CA HIS A 443 -9.07 -39.90 -1.45
C HIS A 443 -8.13 -40.62 -0.46
N ALA A 444 -7.23 -39.91 0.22
CA ALA A 444 -6.32 -40.49 1.21
C ALA A 444 -6.58 -40.00 2.65
N THR A 445 -7.80 -40.13 3.18
CA THR A 445 -8.03 -40.49 4.59
C THR A 445 -9.44 -41.00 4.82
#